data_AF-A0A4R1FN61-F1
#
_entry.id   AF-A0A4R1FN61-F1
#
_cell.length_a   1.000
_cell.length_b   1.000
_cell.length_c   1.000
_cell.angle_alpha   90.00
_cell.angle_beta   90.00
_cell.angle_gamma   90.00
#
_symmetry.space_group_name_H-M   'P 1'
#
loop_
_entity.id
_entity.type
_entity.pdbx_description
1 polymer ?
#
loop_
_entity_poly.entity_id
_entity_poly.type
_entity_poly.pdbx_seq_one_letter_code
_entity_poly.pdbx_strand_id
1 'polypeptide(L)'
;MYSDHDYDDAETWPSDNGQPSVSRVCVAVTHAGGSAAKPDGRAAQDQRGQTAEGLLEARQLLLAVAGNLQGGSPLIGWARELADLHATLFTASVSTTRRPADFDGPATSGRINTVIGLIDEWSACHLPRPASGRRHTHSLGEVISHVADTYTHVQWTLRHTKSAEHQHHAAVRFAQVQEGYADLVGEIRALRVALPLGRGNQPTP
;
A
#
# COMPACT_ATOMS: atom_id res chain seq x y z
N MET A 1 -37.30 -0.68 43.91
CA MET A 1 -38.59 -1.31 43.52
C MET A 1 -39.17 -0.50 42.38
N TYR A 2 -38.93 -0.99 41.16
CA TYR A 2 -39.63 -0.77 39.88
C TYR A 2 -38.78 -1.55 38.86
N SER A 3 -39.08 -2.85 38.65
CA SER A 3 -39.57 -3.42 37.37
C SER A 3 -38.57 -3.16 36.24
N ASP A 4 -37.62 -4.06 35.96
CA ASP A 4 -37.81 -5.37 35.32
C ASP A 4 -38.60 -5.23 34.00
N HIS A 5 -37.84 -5.17 32.90
CA HIS A 5 -38.30 -5.40 31.54
C HIS A 5 -37.16 -6.15 30.83
N ASP A 6 -37.35 -7.46 30.79
CA ASP A 6 -36.91 -8.35 29.72
C ASP A 6 -36.98 -7.67 28.36
N TYR A 7 -35.86 -7.71 27.63
CA TYR A 7 -35.87 -7.68 26.18
C TYR A 7 -34.93 -8.80 25.71
N ASP A 8 -35.44 -10.02 25.84
CA ASP A 8 -35.00 -11.19 25.12
C ASP A 8 -35.89 -11.27 23.88
N ASP A 9 -35.36 -10.93 22.71
CA ASP A 9 -35.90 -11.48 21.47
C ASP A 9 -34.82 -11.54 20.39
N ALA A 10 -34.57 -12.78 20.01
CA ALA A 10 -33.68 -13.26 18.99
C ALA A 10 -34.06 -12.72 17.60
N GLU A 11 -33.16 -11.95 16.97
CA GLU A 11 -33.10 -11.90 15.51
C GLU A 11 -31.96 -12.78 15.02
N THR A 12 -32.40 -13.95 14.54
CA THR A 12 -31.62 -14.99 13.89
C THR A 12 -31.27 -14.50 12.49
N TRP A 13 -30.02 -14.06 12.30
CA TRP A 13 -29.53 -13.70 10.97
C TRP A 13 -29.12 -14.96 10.20
N PRO A 14 -29.59 -15.13 8.94
CA PRO A 14 -29.25 -16.30 8.14
C PRO A 14 -27.77 -16.29 7.78
N SER A 15 -27.10 -17.42 8.00
CA SER A 15 -25.78 -17.72 7.46
C SER A 15 -25.87 -17.78 5.93
N ASP A 16 -25.39 -16.74 5.26
CA ASP A 16 -25.08 -16.81 3.83
C ASP A 16 -23.59 -17.08 3.66
N ASN A 17 -23.28 -18.36 3.44
CA ASN A 17 -21.97 -18.86 3.05
C ASN A 17 -21.72 -18.51 1.58
N GLY A 18 -21.35 -17.27 1.32
CA GLY A 18 -20.84 -16.82 0.02
C GLY A 18 -19.33 -16.65 0.06
N GLN A 19 -18.56 -17.73 -0.12
CA GLN A 19 -17.13 -17.62 -0.45
C GLN A 19 -16.96 -16.76 -1.70
N PRO A 20 -16.26 -15.62 -1.68
CA PRO A 20 -15.74 -15.06 -2.90
C PRO A 20 -14.62 -16.00 -3.37
N SER A 21 -14.92 -16.78 -4.42
CA SER A 21 -13.91 -17.36 -5.30
C SER A 21 -12.94 -16.23 -5.68
N VAL A 22 -11.72 -16.28 -5.14
CA VAL A 22 -10.59 -15.45 -5.57
C VAL A 22 -10.19 -15.89 -6.97
N SER A 23 -10.99 -15.45 -7.94
CA SER A 23 -10.61 -15.44 -9.34
C SER A 23 -9.45 -14.47 -9.48
N ARG A 24 -8.24 -15.04 -9.52
CA ARG A 24 -7.05 -14.38 -10.06
C ARG A 24 -7.38 -13.82 -11.43
N VAL A 25 -7.52 -12.50 -11.50
CA VAL A 25 -7.54 -11.79 -12.77
C VAL A 25 -6.53 -10.67 -12.62
N CYS A 26 -5.34 -10.89 -13.18
CA CYS A 26 -4.50 -9.78 -13.61
C CYS A 26 -5.33 -9.02 -14.65
N VAL A 27 -5.96 -7.92 -14.26
CA VAL A 27 -6.75 -7.09 -15.18
C VAL A 27 -5.77 -6.40 -16.12
N ALA A 28 -5.52 -7.03 -17.27
CA ALA A 28 -4.84 -6.37 -18.38
C ALA A 28 -5.82 -5.39 -19.03
N VAL A 29 -5.52 -4.10 -18.96
CA VAL A 29 -6.20 -3.09 -19.77
C VAL A 29 -5.71 -3.27 -21.21
N THR A 30 -6.48 -3.98 -22.03
CA THR A 30 -6.20 -4.12 -23.47
C THR A 30 -7.09 -3.16 -24.27
N HIS A 31 -6.46 -2.22 -24.98
CA HIS A 31 -7.11 -1.56 -26.10
C HIS A 31 -7.31 -2.56 -27.25
N ALA A 32 -8.53 -2.63 -27.77
CA ALA A 32 -8.96 -3.58 -28.78
C ALA A 32 -8.38 -3.28 -30.18
N GLY A 33 -7.95 -4.34 -30.86
CA GLY A 33 -7.60 -4.35 -32.28
C GLY A 33 -7.12 -5.74 -32.70
N GLY A 34 -8.05 -6.59 -33.16
CA GLY A 34 -7.81 -8.02 -33.37
C GLY A 34 -7.07 -8.39 -34.65
N SER A 35 -6.38 -9.52 -34.64
CA SER A 35 -6.35 -10.51 -35.73
C SER A 35 -5.64 -11.80 -35.26
N ALA A 36 -6.13 -12.95 -35.72
CA ALA A 36 -5.78 -14.28 -35.24
C ALA A 36 -4.45 -14.82 -35.81
N ALA A 37 -3.59 -15.38 -34.95
CA ALA A 37 -2.52 -16.30 -35.35
C ALA A 37 -2.05 -17.23 -34.20
N LYS A 38 -1.94 -18.51 -34.57
CA LYS A 38 -1.37 -19.75 -33.98
C LYS A 38 -0.56 -19.68 -32.65
N PRO A 39 -0.70 -20.67 -31.72
CA PRO A 39 0.06 -20.72 -30.48
C PRO A 39 1.33 -21.57 -30.64
N ASP A 40 2.50 -20.94 -30.58
CA ASP A 40 3.77 -21.61 -30.26
C ASP A 40 4.66 -20.62 -29.46
N GLY A 41 5.15 -21.05 -28.29
CA GLY A 41 6.24 -20.36 -27.57
C GLY A 41 5.90 -19.35 -26.45
N ARG A 42 4.65 -19.26 -25.98
CA ARG A 42 4.17 -18.13 -25.15
C ARG A 42 4.77 -17.96 -23.73
N ALA A 43 5.51 -18.92 -23.18
CA ALA A 43 5.98 -18.83 -21.79
C ALA A 43 7.29 -18.05 -21.59
N ALA A 44 8.12 -17.88 -22.64
CA ALA A 44 9.43 -17.24 -22.52
C ALA A 44 9.44 -15.75 -22.95
N GLN A 45 8.36 -15.27 -23.56
CA GLN A 45 8.28 -13.93 -24.18
C GLN A 45 7.57 -12.89 -23.30
N ASP A 46 6.81 -13.33 -22.30
CA ASP A 46 6.02 -12.46 -21.42
C ASP A 46 6.88 -11.69 -20.37
N GLN A 47 8.15 -12.08 -20.21
CA GLN A 47 9.06 -11.48 -19.22
C GLN A 47 9.89 -10.31 -19.78
N ARG A 48 9.99 -10.15 -21.11
CA ARG A 48 10.79 -9.05 -21.72
C ARG A 48 10.03 -7.73 -21.88
N GLY A 49 8.75 -7.70 -21.53
CA GLY A 49 7.87 -6.53 -21.71
C GLY A 49 7.37 -5.89 -20.42
N GLN A 50 7.71 -6.41 -19.24
CA GLN A 50 7.34 -5.78 -17.96
C GLN A 50 8.28 -4.60 -17.69
N THR A 51 8.10 -3.53 -18.45
CA THR A 51 8.56 -2.20 -18.04
C THR A 51 7.88 -1.90 -16.71
N ALA A 52 8.59 -1.27 -15.76
CA ALA A 52 8.02 -0.82 -14.48
C ALA A 52 7.03 0.36 -14.68
N GLU A 53 6.17 0.26 -15.70
CA GLU A 53 5.13 1.19 -16.06
C GLU A 53 4.12 1.27 -14.91
N GLY A 54 3.89 2.49 -14.46
CA GLY A 54 3.02 2.76 -13.30
C GLY A 54 3.72 2.72 -11.95
N LEU A 55 5.01 2.34 -11.86
CA LEU A 55 5.81 2.54 -10.65
C LEU A 55 6.07 4.03 -10.44
N LEU A 56 5.79 4.53 -9.22
CA LEU A 56 5.91 5.94 -8.89
C LEU A 56 7.38 6.31 -8.64
N GLU A 57 7.84 7.40 -9.25
CA GLU A 57 9.05 8.09 -8.81
C GLU A 57 8.87 8.66 -7.40
N ALA A 58 9.96 8.93 -6.68
CA ALA A 58 9.91 9.54 -5.34
C ALA A 58 9.03 10.80 -5.29
N ARG A 59 9.21 11.72 -6.26
CA ARG A 59 8.38 12.93 -6.35
C ARG A 59 6.90 12.62 -6.59
N GLN A 60 6.58 11.61 -7.39
CA GLN A 60 5.19 11.22 -7.64
C GLN A 60 4.58 10.57 -6.41
N LEU A 61 5.33 9.73 -5.69
CA LEU A 61 4.90 9.13 -4.44
C LEU A 61 4.63 10.21 -3.38
N LEU A 62 5.50 11.20 -3.23
CA LEU A 62 5.26 12.34 -2.35
C LEU A 62 3.96 13.08 -2.70
N LEU A 63 3.75 13.38 -3.99
CA LEU A 63 2.51 14.03 -4.42
C LEU A 63 1.27 13.15 -4.18
N ALA A 64 1.37 11.83 -4.34
CA ALA A 64 0.28 10.90 -4.06
C ALA A 64 -0.07 10.85 -2.56
N VAL A 65 0.94 10.67 -1.70
CA VAL A 65 0.82 10.66 -0.24
C VAL A 65 0.27 12.00 0.28
N ALA A 66 0.70 13.12 -0.31
CA ALA A 66 0.18 14.45 0.01
C ALA A 66 -1.24 14.72 -0.55
N GLY A 67 -1.81 13.77 -1.30
CA GLY A 67 -3.11 13.93 -1.94
C GLY A 67 -3.16 14.92 -3.09
N ASN A 68 -2.02 15.23 -3.71
CA ASN A 68 -1.88 16.19 -4.82
C ASN A 68 -1.64 15.53 -6.19
N LEU A 69 -1.77 14.20 -6.27
CA LEU A 69 -1.66 13.44 -7.53
C LEU A 69 -2.96 12.70 -7.83
N GLN A 70 -3.33 12.61 -9.11
CA GLN A 70 -4.52 11.91 -9.59
C GLN A 70 -4.22 11.17 -10.91
N GLY A 71 -4.93 10.06 -11.16
CA GLY A 71 -4.84 9.27 -12.40
C GLY A 71 -3.59 8.38 -12.51
N GLY A 72 -3.42 7.67 -13.63
CA GLY A 72 -2.17 7.02 -14.05
C GLY A 72 -1.85 5.63 -13.48
N SER A 73 -1.91 5.43 -12.16
CA SER A 73 -1.55 4.15 -11.52
C SER A 73 -2.38 3.91 -10.25
N PRO A 74 -2.83 2.67 -9.98
CA PRO A 74 -3.53 2.34 -8.73
C PRO A 74 -2.67 2.62 -7.48
N LEU A 75 -1.35 2.61 -7.61
CA LEU A 75 -0.41 3.00 -6.55
C LEU A 75 -0.69 4.39 -5.97
N ILE A 76 -1.22 5.32 -6.78
CA ILE A 76 -1.51 6.69 -6.32
C ILE A 76 -2.66 6.68 -5.31
N GLY A 77 -3.71 5.91 -5.60
CA GLY A 77 -4.85 5.75 -4.70
C GLY A 77 -4.43 5.08 -3.40
N TRP A 78 -3.68 3.98 -3.49
CA TRP A 78 -3.20 3.24 -2.33
C TRP A 78 -2.20 4.02 -1.47
N ALA A 79 -1.30 4.79 -2.09
CA ALA A 79 -0.35 5.63 -1.35
C ALA A 79 -1.06 6.76 -0.58
N ARG A 80 -2.10 7.37 -1.17
CA ARG A 80 -2.97 8.33 -0.46
C ARG A 80 -3.71 7.63 0.68
N GLU A 81 -4.32 6.47 0.42
CA GLU A 81 -5.08 5.73 1.43
C GLU A 81 -4.19 5.32 2.62
N LEU A 82 -2.95 4.88 2.38
CA LEU A 82 -1.98 4.60 3.44
C LEU A 82 -1.67 5.86 4.27
N ALA A 83 -1.52 7.01 3.64
CA ALA A 83 -1.29 8.27 4.34
C ALA A 83 -2.46 8.63 5.26
N ASP A 84 -3.70 8.51 4.76
CA ASP A 84 -4.92 8.80 5.51
C ASP A 84 -5.11 7.83 6.70
N LEU A 85 -4.83 6.54 6.50
CA LEU A 85 -4.89 5.52 7.56
C LEU A 85 -3.84 5.77 8.65
N HIS A 86 -2.60 6.06 8.25
CA HIS A 86 -1.54 6.42 9.21
C HIS A 86 -1.85 7.72 9.95
N ALA A 87 -2.40 8.73 9.27
CA ALA A 87 -2.85 9.96 9.91
C ALA A 87 -3.96 9.71 10.94
N THR A 88 -4.86 8.77 10.65
CA THR A 88 -5.92 8.36 11.58
C THR A 88 -5.33 7.68 12.82
N LEU A 89 -4.45 6.67 12.65
CA LEU A 89 -3.77 6.01 13.77
C LEU A 89 -2.95 6.99 14.61
N PHE A 90 -2.16 7.85 13.96
CA PHE A 90 -1.32 8.82 14.62
C PHE A 90 -2.13 9.87 15.39
N THR A 91 -3.20 10.40 14.80
CA THR A 91 -4.06 11.37 15.47
C THR A 91 -4.73 10.77 16.69
N ALA A 92 -5.24 9.53 16.56
CA ALA A 92 -5.86 8.81 17.66
C ALA A 92 -4.88 8.46 18.80
N SER A 93 -3.58 8.34 18.53
CA SER A 93 -2.55 8.06 19.52
C SER A 93 -2.06 9.33 20.24
N VAL A 94 -1.91 10.43 19.52
CA VAL A 94 -1.42 11.71 20.07
C VAL A 94 -2.51 12.49 20.83
N SER A 95 -3.79 12.29 20.51
CA SER A 95 -4.87 13.06 21.13
C SER A 95 -6.16 12.25 21.25
N THR A 96 -6.54 11.95 22.49
CA THR A 96 -7.83 11.31 22.80
C THR A 96 -9.03 12.20 22.45
N THR A 97 -8.87 13.52 22.47
CA THR A 97 -9.92 14.49 22.11
C THR A 97 -10.11 14.65 20.60
N ARG A 98 -9.08 14.36 19.80
CA ARG A 98 -9.17 14.34 18.33
C ARG A 98 -9.43 12.96 17.74
N ARG A 99 -9.54 11.94 18.61
CA ARG A 99 -9.85 10.57 18.20
C ARG A 99 -11.32 10.51 17.72
N PRO A 100 -11.61 9.96 16.53
CA PRO A 100 -12.98 9.68 16.10
C PRO A 100 -13.71 8.80 17.12
N ALA A 101 -15.01 9.05 17.33
CA ALA A 101 -15.81 8.31 18.32
C ALA A 101 -15.92 6.80 17.98
N ASP A 102 -15.87 6.49 16.69
CA ASP A 102 -15.91 5.16 16.09
C ASP A 102 -14.51 4.60 15.76
N PHE A 103 -13.44 5.18 16.33
CA PHE A 103 -12.08 4.74 16.04
C PHE A 103 -11.83 3.29 16.51
N ASP A 104 -11.56 2.42 15.54
CA ASP A 104 -11.09 1.06 15.75
C ASP A 104 -9.64 0.92 15.24
N GLY A 105 -8.69 0.93 16.19
CA GLY A 105 -7.26 0.81 15.92
C GLY A 105 -6.88 -0.51 15.24
N PRO A 106 -7.32 -1.68 15.76
CA PRO A 106 -7.17 -2.96 15.09
C PRO A 106 -7.72 -2.99 13.66
N ALA A 107 -8.94 -2.49 13.42
CA ALA A 107 -9.51 -2.44 12.07
C ALA A 107 -8.73 -1.53 11.13
N THR A 108 -8.30 -0.35 11.61
CA THR A 108 -7.45 0.57 10.83
C THR A 108 -6.12 -0.09 10.47
N SER A 109 -5.50 -0.80 11.41
CA SER A 109 -4.25 -1.55 11.17
C SER A 109 -4.45 -2.71 10.19
N GLY A 110 -5.58 -3.41 10.29
CA GLY A 110 -5.98 -4.44 9.32
C GLY A 110 -6.17 -3.87 7.91
N ARG A 111 -6.73 -2.66 7.80
CA ARG A 111 -6.86 -1.95 6.53
C ARG A 111 -5.50 -1.56 5.94
N ILE A 112 -4.57 -1.07 6.76
CA ILE A 112 -3.19 -0.80 6.32
C ILE A 112 -2.55 -2.06 5.72
N ASN A 113 -2.64 -3.18 6.43
CA ASN A 113 -2.11 -4.46 5.94
C ASN A 113 -2.79 -4.92 4.64
N THR A 114 -4.09 -4.66 4.48
CA THR A 114 -4.82 -4.94 3.25
C THR A 114 -4.27 -4.12 2.08
N VAL A 115 -4.06 -2.81 2.27
CA VAL A 115 -3.52 -1.94 1.22
C VAL A 115 -2.07 -2.31 0.87
N ILE A 116 -1.25 -2.68 1.85
CA ILE A 116 0.10 -3.23 1.61
C ILE A 116 0.02 -4.48 0.73
N GLY A 117 -0.90 -5.41 1.04
CA GLY A 117 -1.10 -6.62 0.23
C GLY A 117 -1.50 -6.34 -1.21
N LEU A 118 -2.37 -5.35 -1.45
CA LEU A 118 -2.77 -4.92 -2.80
C LEU A 118 -1.59 -4.34 -3.60
N ILE A 119 -0.74 -3.53 -2.95
CA ILE A 119 0.49 -3.02 -3.57
C ILE A 119 1.44 -4.17 -3.92
N ASP A 120 1.60 -5.14 -3.01
CA ASP A 120 2.50 -6.27 -3.23
C ASP A 120 2.01 -7.18 -4.37
N GLU A 121 0.70 -7.44 -4.44
CA GLU A 121 0.10 -8.16 -5.57
C GLU A 121 0.29 -7.41 -6.89
N TRP A 122 0.03 -6.10 -6.91
CA TRP A 122 0.31 -5.27 -8.08
C TRP A 122 1.79 -5.36 -8.48
N SER A 123 2.71 -5.26 -7.51
CA SER A 123 4.14 -5.31 -7.75
C SER A 123 4.57 -6.64 -8.36
N ALA A 124 3.95 -7.75 -7.92
CA ALA A 124 4.23 -9.08 -8.42
C ALA A 124 3.87 -9.25 -9.91
N CYS A 125 2.90 -8.47 -10.40
CA CYS A 125 2.41 -8.51 -11.78
C CYS A 125 3.06 -7.47 -12.70
N HIS A 126 3.49 -6.33 -12.16
CA HIS A 126 3.92 -5.17 -12.96
C HIS A 126 5.42 -4.87 -12.87
N LEU A 127 6.12 -5.39 -11.85
CA LEU A 127 7.55 -5.18 -11.74
C LEU A 127 8.34 -6.32 -12.39
N PRO A 128 9.41 -5.99 -13.13
CA PRO A 128 10.27 -7.01 -13.70
C PRO A 128 10.97 -7.80 -12.58
N ARG A 129 11.01 -9.12 -12.73
CA ARG A 129 11.62 -10.01 -11.74
C ARG A 129 13.07 -10.34 -12.11
N PRO A 130 14.07 -9.84 -11.38
CA PRO A 130 15.44 -10.26 -11.61
C PRO A 130 15.66 -11.69 -11.12
N ALA A 131 16.32 -12.50 -11.96
CA ALA A 131 16.70 -13.88 -11.60
C ALA A 131 17.83 -13.94 -10.53
N SER A 132 18.63 -12.88 -10.40
CA SER A 132 19.85 -12.86 -9.57
C SER A 132 20.11 -11.53 -8.83
N GLY A 133 19.05 -10.79 -8.48
CA GLY A 133 19.16 -9.53 -7.71
C GLY A 133 19.39 -9.74 -6.21
N ARG A 134 19.95 -8.71 -5.54
CA ARG A 134 20.00 -8.67 -4.06
C ARG A 134 18.56 -8.70 -3.52
N ARG A 135 18.28 -9.54 -2.54
CA ARG A 135 16.95 -9.58 -1.91
C ARG A 135 16.79 -8.37 -1.00
N HIS A 136 15.73 -7.60 -1.22
CA HIS A 136 15.30 -6.57 -0.28
C HIS A 136 14.62 -7.22 0.93
N THR A 137 14.68 -6.55 2.09
CA THR A 137 14.08 -7.05 3.33
C THR A 137 12.60 -6.73 3.46
N HIS A 138 12.14 -5.67 2.79
CA HIS A 138 10.76 -5.19 2.81
C HIS A 138 10.13 -5.30 1.43
N SER A 139 8.83 -5.59 1.38
CA SER A 139 8.05 -5.53 0.15
C SER A 139 7.84 -4.09 -0.34
N LEU A 140 7.33 -3.91 -1.57
CA LEU A 140 7.04 -2.57 -2.07
C LEU A 140 5.98 -1.88 -1.21
N GLY A 141 4.92 -2.61 -0.82
CA GLY A 141 3.86 -2.10 0.02
C GLY A 141 4.36 -1.67 1.39
N GLU A 142 5.26 -2.45 2.01
CA GLU A 142 5.89 -2.08 3.29
C GLU A 142 6.72 -0.79 3.15
N VAL A 143 7.49 -0.63 2.08
CA VAL A 143 8.27 0.59 1.82
C VAL A 143 7.35 1.80 1.61
N ILE A 144 6.32 1.69 0.77
CA ILE A 144 5.36 2.77 0.53
C ILE A 144 4.61 3.14 1.82
N SER A 145 4.21 2.15 2.62
CA SER A 145 3.59 2.36 3.93
C SER A 145 4.51 3.13 4.88
N HIS A 146 5.80 2.80 4.91
CA HIS A 146 6.78 3.53 5.72
C HIS A 146 6.97 4.99 5.28
N VAL A 147 6.94 5.26 3.97
CA VAL A 147 6.98 6.63 3.43
C VAL A 147 5.75 7.41 3.88
N ALA A 148 4.56 6.81 3.76
CA ALA A 148 3.29 7.43 4.15
C ALA A 148 3.21 7.72 5.66
N ASP A 149 3.65 6.78 6.49
CA ASP A 149 3.76 6.95 7.94
C ASP A 149 4.72 8.10 8.30
N THR A 150 5.94 8.08 7.75
CA THR A 150 6.94 9.13 8.01
C THR A 150 6.42 10.50 7.57
N TYR A 151 5.74 10.59 6.42
CA TYR A 151 5.12 11.83 5.96
C TYR A 151 4.10 12.37 6.99
N THR A 152 3.24 11.51 7.52
CA THR A 152 2.25 11.87 8.55
C THR A 152 2.91 12.47 9.79
N HIS A 153 3.94 11.81 10.32
CA HIS A 153 4.70 12.28 11.47
C HIS A 153 5.32 13.67 11.23
N VAL A 154 5.87 13.88 10.03
CA VAL A 154 6.53 15.13 9.64
C VAL A 154 5.51 16.25 9.49
N GLN A 155 4.40 16.00 8.79
CA GLN A 155 3.32 16.98 8.65
C GLN A 155 2.76 17.40 10.01
N TRP A 156 2.56 16.46 10.92
CA TRP A 156 2.12 16.79 12.25
C TRP A 156 3.15 17.67 12.98
N THR A 157 4.42 17.28 12.96
CA THR A 157 5.51 17.99 13.65
C THR A 157 5.64 19.42 13.15
N LEU A 158 5.61 19.61 11.83
CA LEU A 158 5.70 20.94 11.22
C LEU A 158 4.53 21.84 11.61
N ARG A 159 3.32 21.29 11.80
CA ARG A 159 2.11 22.05 12.14
C ARG A 159 1.94 22.32 13.63
N HIS A 160 2.42 21.42 14.49
CA HIS A 160 2.06 21.43 15.92
C HIS A 160 3.25 21.68 16.86
N THR A 161 4.50 21.58 16.37
CA THR A 161 5.70 21.81 17.18
C THR A 161 6.28 23.19 16.89
N LYS A 162 6.62 23.96 17.92
CA LYS A 162 7.26 25.29 17.79
C LYS A 162 8.79 25.25 17.79
N SER A 163 9.40 24.12 18.12
CA SER A 163 10.86 23.94 18.12
C SER A 163 11.38 23.79 16.69
N ALA A 164 12.23 24.73 16.26
CA ALA A 164 12.89 24.69 14.96
C ALA A 164 13.79 23.46 14.80
N GLU A 165 14.41 22.99 15.88
CA GLU A 165 15.23 21.78 15.89
C GLU A 165 14.37 20.53 15.58
N HIS A 166 13.23 20.37 16.24
CA HIS A 166 12.33 19.25 15.97
C HIS A 166 11.75 19.29 14.54
N GLN A 167 11.41 20.48 14.04
CA GLN A 167 10.97 20.66 12.66
C GLN A 167 12.07 20.29 11.66
N HIS A 168 13.31 20.71 11.91
CA HIS A 168 14.47 20.38 11.07
C HIS A 168 14.74 18.87 11.07
N HIS A 169 14.79 18.23 12.23
CA HIS A 169 15.00 16.78 12.33
C HIS A 169 13.91 15.99 11.59
N ALA A 170 12.64 16.40 11.71
CA ALA A 170 11.55 15.77 10.96
C ALA A 170 11.75 15.93 9.45
N ALA A 171 12.08 17.13 8.98
CA ALA A 171 12.33 17.38 7.56
C ALA A 171 13.51 16.56 7.02
N VAL A 172 14.62 16.46 7.77
CA VAL A 172 15.79 15.64 7.40
C VAL A 172 15.42 14.16 7.33
N ARG A 173 14.70 13.65 8.33
CA ARG A 173 14.23 12.26 8.34
C ARG A 173 13.37 11.95 7.11
N PHE A 174 12.50 12.87 6.73
CA PHE A 174 11.67 12.70 5.54
C PHE A 174 12.50 12.68 4.25
N ALA A 175 13.48 13.57 4.13
CA ALA A 175 14.37 13.61 2.97
C ALA A 175 15.12 12.28 2.80
N GLN A 176 15.63 11.71 3.89
CA GLN A 176 16.31 10.41 3.87
C GLN A 176 15.39 9.27 3.40
N VAL A 177 14.14 9.25 3.85
CA VAL A 177 13.16 8.24 3.43
C VAL A 177 12.80 8.40 1.95
N GLN A 178 12.68 9.63 1.46
CA GLN A 178 12.45 9.92 0.03
C GLN A 178 13.64 9.50 -0.85
N GLU A 179 14.87 9.78 -0.41
CA GLU A 179 16.09 9.38 -1.09
C GLU A 179 16.21 7.85 -1.16
N GLY A 180 16.00 7.16 -0.04
CA GLY A 180 16.02 5.69 -0.02
C GLY A 180 14.96 5.05 -0.94
N TYR A 181 13.78 5.66 -1.06
CA TYR A 181 12.79 5.21 -2.04
C TYR A 181 13.23 5.48 -3.49
N ALA A 182 13.84 6.64 -3.78
CA ALA A 182 14.36 6.96 -5.11
C ALA A 182 15.45 5.95 -5.54
N ASP A 183 16.36 5.63 -4.62
CA ASP A 183 17.40 4.63 -4.83
C ASP A 183 16.80 3.25 -5.12
N LEU A 184 15.79 2.84 -4.33
CA LEU A 184 15.08 1.58 -4.55
C LEU A 184 14.43 1.51 -5.93
N VAL A 185 13.76 2.58 -6.38
CA VAL A 185 13.18 2.66 -7.74
C VAL A 185 14.27 2.51 -8.80
N GLY A 186 15.42 3.14 -8.61
CA GLY A 186 16.59 2.98 -9.48
C GLY A 186 17.10 1.54 -9.52
N GLU A 187 17.18 0.87 -8.37
CA GLU A 187 17.59 -0.53 -8.26
C GLU A 187 16.59 -1.49 -8.93
N ILE A 188 15.27 -1.25 -8.76
CA ILE A 188 14.20 -2.04 -9.38
C ILE A 188 14.31 -1.95 -10.90
N ARG A 189 14.42 -0.73 -11.45
CA ARG A 189 14.53 -0.51 -12.89
C ARG A 189 15.82 -1.07 -13.49
N ALA A 190 16.90 -1.06 -12.72
CA ALA A 190 18.16 -1.67 -13.10
C ALA A 190 18.18 -3.20 -12.90
N LEU A 191 17.08 -3.82 -12.42
CA LEU A 191 16.99 -5.25 -12.13
C LEU A 191 18.05 -5.73 -11.12
N ARG A 192 18.47 -4.83 -10.21
CA ARG A 192 19.52 -5.12 -9.21
C ARG A 192 18.95 -5.62 -7.88
N VAL A 193 17.66 -5.41 -7.66
CA VAL A 193 16.98 -5.78 -6.41
C VAL A 193 15.76 -6.67 -6.68
N ALA A 194 15.62 -7.73 -5.90
CA ALA A 194 14.44 -8.57 -5.86
C ALA A 194 13.62 -8.24 -4.61
N LEU A 195 12.37 -7.81 -4.79
CA LEU A 195 11.45 -7.52 -3.68
C LEU A 195 10.75 -8.80 -3.18
N PRO A 196 10.50 -8.93 -1.87
CA PRO A 196 9.58 -9.94 -1.33
C PRO A 196 8.17 -9.72 -1.88
N LEU A 197 7.45 -10.82 -2.17
CA LEU A 197 6.07 -10.79 -2.69
C LEU A 197 5.01 -10.55 -1.59
N GLY A 198 5.37 -9.84 -0.52
CA GLY A 198 4.54 -9.70 0.68
C GLY A 198 4.37 -11.01 1.47
N ARG A 199 3.84 -10.92 2.69
CA ARG A 199 3.70 -12.08 3.61
C ARG A 199 2.63 -13.11 3.19
N GLY A 200 1.92 -12.90 2.08
CA GLY A 200 0.82 -13.78 1.63
C GLY A 200 1.23 -15.02 0.84
N ASN A 201 2.51 -15.20 0.49
CA ASN A 201 2.98 -16.27 -0.40
C ASN A 201 4.10 -17.14 0.17
N GLN A 202 4.26 -17.24 1.50
CA GLN A 202 5.12 -18.31 2.04
C GLN A 202 4.40 -19.65 1.85
N PRO A 203 4.95 -20.59 1.06
CA PRO A 203 4.48 -21.97 1.12
C PRO A 203 4.80 -22.45 2.52
N THR A 204 3.76 -22.76 3.30
CA THR A 204 3.93 -23.54 4.52
C THR A 204 4.60 -24.86 4.14
N PRO A 205 5.64 -25.30 4.88
CA PRO A 205 6.34 -26.56 4.62
C PRO A 205 5.43 -27.78 4.77
#